data_AF-A0AAW1G7N3-F1
#
_entry.id   AF-A0AAW1G7N3-F1
#
_cell.length_a   1.000
_cell.length_b   1.000
_cell.length_c   1.000
_cell.angle_alpha   90.00
_cell.angle_beta   90.00
_cell.angle_gamma   90.00
#
_symmetry.space_group_name_H-M   'P 1'
#
loop_
_entity.id
_entity.type
_entity.pdbx_description
1 polymer ?
#
loop_
_entity_poly.entity_id
_entity_poly.type
_entity_poly.pdbx_seq_one_letter_code
_entity_poly.pdbx_strand_id
1 'polypeptide(L)'
;MLQLPTHKLKTDVSTRWNSAYEMLRRVLEQQTVICAALLSPEVRRSSTDIFTLNETDIGNAKEIVRALKSLQVATTVISEEKTPHIINP
;
A
#
# COMPACT_ATOMS: atom_id res chain seq x y z
N MET A 1 21.25 4.65 9.33
CA MET A 1 19.97 5.02 8.68
C MET A 1 19.41 3.80 7.97
N LEU A 2 18.13 3.52 8.14
CA LEU A 2 17.43 2.45 7.41
C LEU A 2 17.28 2.92 5.94
N GLN A 3 17.97 2.28 5.00
CA GLN A 3 18.02 2.68 3.58
C GLN A 3 16.69 2.36 2.86
N LEU A 4 15.64 3.12 3.15
CA LEU A 4 14.28 2.86 2.66
C LEU A 4 13.98 3.62 1.36
N PRO A 5 13.12 3.06 0.48
CA PRO A 5 12.60 3.80 -0.67
C PRO A 5 11.83 5.05 -0.26
N THR A 6 12.08 6.16 -0.95
CA THR A 6 11.34 7.42 -0.75
C THR A 6 10.02 7.35 -1.50
N HIS A 7 8.91 7.53 -0.79
CA HIS A 7 7.58 7.50 -1.36
C HIS A 7 6.88 8.86 -1.25
N LYS A 8 6.28 9.32 -2.36
CA LYS A 8 5.36 10.46 -2.33
C LYS A 8 3.99 10.01 -1.81
N LEU A 9 3.29 10.90 -1.11
CA LEU A 9 1.90 10.67 -0.69
C LEU A 9 1.05 10.27 -1.90
N LYS A 10 0.35 9.15 -1.80
CA LYS A 10 -0.68 8.75 -2.78
C LYS A 10 -2.02 9.17 -2.19
N THR A 11 -2.65 10.16 -2.81
CA THR A 11 -4.01 10.56 -2.45
C THR A 11 -4.96 9.46 -2.90
N ASP A 12 -5.82 9.02 -1.97
CA ASP A 12 -6.90 8.12 -2.35
C ASP A 12 -7.89 8.89 -3.22
N VAL A 13 -8.20 8.32 -4.38
CA VAL A 13 -9.21 8.85 -5.29
C VAL A 13 -10.20 7.72 -5.46
N SER A 14 -11.45 7.95 -5.07
CA SER A 14 -12.50 6.92 -5.00
C SER A 14 -12.69 6.14 -6.31
N THR A 15 -12.29 6.71 -7.45
CA THR A 15 -12.37 6.09 -8.77
C THR A 15 -11.12 5.28 -9.17
N ARG A 16 -10.05 5.25 -8.37
CA ARG A 16 -8.79 4.54 -8.65
C ARG A 16 -8.35 3.69 -7.48
N TRP A 17 -8.86 2.47 -7.47
CA TRP A 17 -8.47 1.39 -6.55
C TRP A 17 -6.95 1.15 -6.46
N ASN A 18 -6.18 1.52 -7.50
CA ASN A 18 -4.72 1.46 -7.54
C ASN A 18 -4.03 2.18 -6.36
N SER A 19 -4.63 3.27 -5.85
CA SER A 19 -4.09 4.00 -4.69
C SER A 19 -4.08 3.12 -3.45
N ALA A 20 -5.18 2.41 -3.16
CA ALA A 20 -5.31 1.52 -2.02
C ALA A 20 -4.34 0.33 -2.11
N TYR A 21 -4.22 -0.30 -3.28
CA TYR A 21 -3.25 -1.38 -3.53
C TYR A 21 -1.81 -0.93 -3.22
N GLU A 22 -1.43 0.24 -3.73
CA GLU A 22 -0.07 0.78 -3.55
C GLU A 22 0.20 1.24 -2.12
N MET A 23 -0.80 1.75 -1.41
CA MET A 23 -0.70 2.07 0.02
C MET A 23 -0.48 0.81 0.85
N LEU A 24 -1.27 -0.24 0.63
CA LEU A 24 -1.10 -1.52 1.33
C LEU A 24 0.27 -2.13 1.08
N ARG A 25 0.75 -2.11 -0.18
CA ARG A 25 2.11 -2.60 -0.49
C ARG A 25 3.18 -1.86 0.31
N ARG A 26 3.07 -0.53 0.41
CA ARG A 26 4.04 0.30 1.15
C ARG A 26 3.99 0.08 2.66
N VAL A 27 2.80 -0.09 3.24
CA VAL A 27 2.66 -0.41 4.66
C VAL A 27 3.32 -1.74 4.99
N LEU A 28 3.15 -2.75 4.14
CA LEU A 28 3.82 -4.05 4.29
C LEU A 28 5.35 -3.92 4.15
N GLU A 29 5.83 -3.13 3.19
CA GLU A 29 7.26 -2.88 2.96
C GLU A 29 7.91 -2.13 4.14
N GLN A 30 7.19 -1.18 4.74
CA GLN A 30 7.71 -0.29 5.79
C GLN A 30 7.29 -0.68 7.21
N GLN A 31 6.73 -1.88 7.40
CA GLN A 31 6.13 -2.31 8.66
C GLN A 31 7.06 -2.11 9.87
N THR A 32 8.32 -2.52 9.76
CA THR A 32 9.31 -2.42 10.85
C THR A 32 9.60 -0.98 11.25
N VAL A 33 9.59 -0.07 10.27
CA VAL A 33 9.87 1.36 10.45
C VAL A 33 8.67 2.06 11.05
N ILE A 34 7.46 1.71 10.58
CA ILE A 34 6.21 2.19 11.15
C ILE A 34 6.12 1.77 12.62
N CYS A 35 6.39 0.50 12.94
CA CYS A 35 6.44 0.03 14.32
C CYS A 35 7.47 0.80 15.15
N ALA A 36 8.70 0.97 14.65
CA ALA A 36 9.74 1.71 15.36
C ALA A 36 9.36 3.18 15.61
N ALA A 37 8.74 3.84 14.62
CA ALA A 37 8.27 5.21 14.74
C ALA A 37 7.12 5.34 15.74
N LEU A 38 6.17 4.40 15.75
CA LEU A 38 5.06 4.39 16.71
C LEU A 38 5.51 4.09 18.15
N LEU A 39 6.63 3.39 18.30
CA LEU A 39 7.26 3.12 19.61
C LEU A 39 8.10 4.28 20.12
N SER A 40 8.44 5.26 19.26
CA SER A 40 9.32 6.37 19.60
C SER A 40 8.67 7.30 20.64
N PRO A 41 9.41 7.81 21.63
CA PRO A 41 8.87 8.69 22.68
C PRO A 41 8.20 9.97 22.13
N GLU A 42 8.61 10.43 20.95
CA GLU A 42 8.12 11.64 20.29
C GLU A 42 6.71 11.45 19.70
N VAL A 43 6.37 10.22 19.32
CA VAL A 43 5.08 9.88 18.69
C VAL A 43 4.16 9.17 19.68
N ARG A 44 4.74 8.38 20.60
CA ARG A 44 4.00 7.51 21.50
C ARG A 44 3.29 8.32 22.60
N ARG A 45 1.96 8.41 22.49
CA ARG A 45 1.12 9.15 23.46
C ARG A 45 0.80 8.38 24.74
N SER A 46 0.90 7.05 24.72
CA SER A 46 0.64 6.16 25.86
C SER A 46 1.52 4.91 25.78
N SER A 47 1.88 4.34 26.92
CA SER A 47 2.60 3.06 26.99
C SER A 47 1.74 1.84 26.68
N THR A 48 0.40 1.98 26.71
CA THR A 48 -0.54 0.85 26.52
C THR A 48 -1.14 0.77 25.13
N ASP A 49 -1.18 1.87 24.38
CA ASP A 49 -1.88 1.96 23.10
C ASP A 49 -0.89 2.07 21.93
N ILE A 50 -0.33 0.92 21.53
CA ILE A 50 0.40 0.80 20.28
C ILE A 50 -0.61 0.40 19.21
N PHE A 51 -1.06 1.37 18.42
CA PHE A 51 -2.01 1.12 17.32
C PHE A 51 -1.25 0.61 16.09
N THR A 52 -0.90 -0.68 16.11
CA THR A 52 -0.26 -1.38 14.98
C THR A 52 -1.16 -2.48 14.45
N LEU A 53 -0.97 -2.83 13.17
CA LEU A 53 -1.61 -3.99 12.57
C LEU A 53 -1.19 -5.27 13.31
N ASN A 54 -2.16 -6.13 13.63
CA ASN A 54 -1.88 -7.45 14.19
C ASN A 54 -1.48 -8.44 13.08
N GLU A 55 -1.07 -9.66 13.45
CA GLU A 55 -0.63 -10.68 12.49
C GLU A 55 -1.71 -11.04 11.46
N THR A 56 -2.97 -11.09 11.88
CA THR A 56 -4.12 -11.35 11.00
C THR A 56 -4.28 -10.23 9.98
N ASP A 57 -4.21 -8.96 10.41
CA ASP A 57 -4.30 -7.81 9.52
C ASP A 57 -3.18 -7.82 8.48
N ILE A 58 -1.95 -8.15 8.91
CA ILE A 58 -0.79 -8.27 8.02
C ILE A 58 -0.97 -9.41 7.02
N GLY A 59 -1.49 -10.56 7.48
CA GLY A 59 -1.81 -11.70 6.62
C GLY A 59 -2.84 -11.31 5.55
N ASN A 60 -3.94 -10.69 5.96
CA ASN A 60 -4.99 -10.22 5.07
C ASN A 60 -4.45 -9.20 4.05
N ALA A 61 -3.64 -8.23 4.47
CA ALA A 61 -3.04 -7.26 3.58
C ALA A 61 -2.12 -7.92 2.54
N LYS A 62 -1.34 -8.94 2.92
CA LYS A 62 -0.50 -9.71 1.98
C LYS A 62 -1.34 -10.46 0.95
N GLU A 63 -2.44 -11.08 1.37
CA GLU A 63 -3.36 -11.78 0.46
C GLU A 63 -4.02 -10.81 -0.52
N ILE A 64 -4.49 -9.65 -0.03
CA ILE A 64 -5.10 -8.61 -0.88
C ILE A 64 -4.09 -8.11 -1.92
N VAL A 65 -2.85 -7.80 -1.51
CA VAL A 65 -1.80 -7.38 -2.45
C VAL A 65 -1.49 -8.49 -3.46
N ARG A 66 -1.47 -9.76 -3.03
CA ARG A 66 -1.26 -10.87 -3.97
C ARG A 66 -2.39 -10.97 -5.00
N ALA A 67 -3.64 -10.94 -4.54
CA ALA A 67 -4.83 -11.06 -5.38
C ALA A 67 -4.95 -9.92 -6.40
N LEU A 68 -4.63 -8.69 -5.98
CA LEU A 68 -4.80 -7.49 -6.80
C LEU A 68 -3.61 -7.20 -7.73
N LYS A 69 -2.49 -7.91 -7.59
CA LYS A 69 -1.27 -7.65 -8.38
C LYS A 69 -1.52 -7.75 -9.88
N SER A 70 -2.22 -8.79 -10.35
CA SER A 70 -2.51 -8.99 -11.77
C SER A 70 -3.41 -7.87 -12.32
N LEU A 71 -4.43 -7.49 -11.54
CA LEU A 71 -5.33 -6.39 -11.90
C LEU A 71 -4.58 -5.06 -12.00
N GLN A 72 -3.57 -4.84 -11.14
CA GLN A 72 -2.80 -3.60 -11.12
C GLN A 72 -1.96 -3.51 -12.38
N VAL A 73 -1.28 -4.60 -12.73
CA VAL A 73 -0.48 -4.68 -13.96
C VAL A 73 -1.36 -4.44 -15.18
N ALA A 74 -2.50 -5.14 -15.29
CA ALA A 74 -3.40 -4.99 -16.42
C ALA A 74 -3.95 -3.55 -16.52
N THR A 75 -4.42 -2.99 -15.41
CA THR A 75 -4.98 -1.63 -15.38
C THR A 75 -3.92 -0.58 -15.72
N THR A 76 -2.68 -0.74 -15.23
CA THR A 76 -1.57 0.16 -15.57
C THR A 76 -1.28 0.12 -17.07
N VAL A 77 -1.14 -1.07 -17.67
CA VAL A 77 -0.90 -1.20 -19.11
C VAL A 77 -2.02 -0.55 -19.93
N ILE A 78 -3.27 -0.83 -19.60
CA ILE A 78 -4.44 -0.25 -20.31
C ILE A 78 -4.50 1.27 -20.11
N SER A 79 -4.13 1.78 -18.94
CA SER A 79 -4.17 3.23 -18.65
C SER A 79 -3.01 4.00 -19.29
N GLU A 80 -1.91 3.31 -19.62
CA GLU A 80 -0.74 3.88 -20.31
C GLU A 80 -0.88 3.81 -21.84
N GLU A 81 -1.85 3.04 -22.35
CA GLU A 81 -2.19 2.98 -23.76
C GLU A 81 -2.80 4.30 -24.25
N LYS A 82 -2.19 4.88 -25.30
CA LYS A 82 -2.64 6.12 -25.94
C LYS A 82 -3.73 5.90 -27.00
N THR A 83 -4.04 4.64 -27.30
CA THR A 83 -4.95 4.25 -28.38
C THR A 83 -5.97 3.24 -27.85
N PRO A 84 -7.27 3.52 -27.91
CA PRO A 84 -8.28 2.57 -27.45
C PRO A 84 -8.28 1.35 -28.39
N HIS A 85 -7.96 0.17 -27.86
CA HIS A 85 -8.21 -1.08 -28.57
C HIS A 85 -9.72 -1.33 -28.59
N ILE A 86 -10.37 -0.95 -29.68
CA ILE A 86 -11.69 -1.47 -30.00
C ILE A 86 -11.49 -2.95 -30.31
N ILE A 87 -11.91 -3.84 -29.40
CA ILE A 87 -12.06 -5.25 -29.71
C ILE A 87 -13.26 -5.34 -30.66
N ASN A 88 -12.99 -5.37 -31.96
CA ASN A 88 -14.03 -5.69 -32.93
C ASN A 88 -14.41 -7.17 -32.78
N PRO A 89 -15.71 -7.49 -32.70
CA PRO A 89 -16.21 -8.87 -32.59
C PRO A 89 -15.93 -9.71 -33.84
#